data_AF-A0A368H3J5-F1
#
_entry.id   AF-A0A368H3J5-F1
#
_cell.length_a   1.000
_cell.length_b   1.000
_cell.length_c   1.000
_cell.angle_alpha   90.00
_cell.angle_beta   90.00
_cell.angle_gamma   90.00
#
_symmetry.space_group_name_H-M   'P 1'
#
loop_
_entity.id
_entity.type
_entity.pdbx_description
1 polymer ?
#
loop_
_entity_poly.entity_id
_entity_poly.type
_entity_poly.pdbx_seq_one_letter_code
_entity_poly.pdbx_strand_id
1 'polypeptide(L)'
;MMFPHYLASLDIFAHNTQFRFLHFHTKVHFGAMSNWFSAAAIWFVLAVSVERLLIIKFPFRSLDNYNSRQMLLVSTGILVATFLLTSYHHVSHTCMTWYVCSGNQLIGLCYSNALEKWGKRPNPTSALTRQWIEASVFMNAVFAVLLPVFAVALLNISLVRLLKKRNSEESTNFLSKY
;
A
#
# COMPACT_ATOMS: atom_id res chain seq x y z
N MET A 1 -1.86 12.66 7.23
CA MET A 1 -3.19 12.13 7.64
C MET A 1 -3.83 12.91 8.79
N MET A 2 -3.08 13.47 9.75
CA MET A 2 -3.65 14.07 10.98
C MET A 2 -4.19 15.50 10.81
N PHE A 3 -3.80 16.22 9.76
CA PHE A 3 -4.19 17.63 9.56
C PHE A 3 -5.71 17.85 9.43
N PRO A 4 -6.46 17.15 8.56
CA PRO A 4 -7.90 17.35 8.46
C PRO A 4 -8.66 16.93 9.73
N HIS A 5 -8.14 15.94 10.48
CA HIS A 5 -8.74 15.50 11.74
C HIS A 5 -8.51 16.53 12.86
N TYR A 6 -7.36 17.19 12.87
CA TYR A 6 -7.04 18.26 13.80
C TYR A 6 -7.87 19.53 13.52
N LEU A 7 -8.10 19.85 12.24
CA LEU A 7 -8.98 20.95 11.87
C LEU A 7 -10.44 20.68 12.25
N ALA A 8 -10.89 19.42 12.23
CA ALA A 8 -12.23 19.04 12.64
C ALA A 8 -12.48 19.17 14.16
N SER A 9 -11.42 19.21 14.99
CA SER A 9 -11.56 19.46 16.44
C SER A 9 -11.58 20.94 16.82
N LEU A 10 -11.40 21.86 15.87
CA LEU A 10 -11.52 23.30 16.11
C LEU A 10 -12.97 23.75 15.93
N ASP A 11 -13.54 24.43 16.93
CA ASP A 11 -14.96 24.84 16.94
C ASP A 11 -15.38 25.68 15.72
N ILE A 12 -14.48 26.55 15.22
CA ILE A 12 -14.70 27.39 14.03
C ILE A 12 -14.98 26.55 12.78
N PHE A 13 -14.26 25.44 12.63
CA PHE A 13 -14.38 24.54 11.49
C PHE A 13 -15.44 23.45 11.72
N ALA A 14 -15.69 23.08 12.98
CA ALA A 14 -16.74 22.12 13.36
C ALA A 14 -18.17 22.66 13.13
N HIS A 15 -18.37 23.97 13.26
CA HIS A 15 -19.65 24.63 13.01
C HIS A 15 -19.94 24.91 11.53
N ASN A 16 -18.92 24.84 10.67
CA ASN A 16 -19.05 25.18 9.26
C ASN A 16 -19.52 23.95 8.45
N THR A 17 -20.75 24.00 7.93
CA THR A 17 -21.41 22.87 7.27
C THR A 17 -20.70 22.44 5.97
N GLN A 18 -20.13 23.39 5.23
CA GLN A 18 -19.34 23.13 4.02
C GLN A 18 -18.03 22.38 4.34
N PHE A 19 -17.34 22.78 5.41
CA PHE A 19 -16.12 22.11 5.85
C PHE A 19 -16.39 20.67 6.28
N ARG A 20 -17.49 20.42 7.01
CA ARG A 20 -17.90 19.05 7.39
C ARG A 20 -18.25 18.19 6.18
N PHE A 21 -19.01 18.72 5.23
CA PHE A 21 -19.36 17.98 4.02
C PHE A 21 -18.10 17.54 3.24
N LEU A 22 -17.17 18.48 3.02
CA LEU A 22 -15.89 18.18 2.37
C LEU A 22 -15.03 17.21 3.20
N HIS A 23 -14.98 17.38 4.51
CA HIS A 23 -14.23 16.50 5.41
C HIS A 23 -14.74 15.06 5.35
N PHE A 24 -16.05 14.84 5.38
CA PHE A 24 -16.64 13.51 5.30
C PHE A 24 -16.36 12.81 3.97
N HIS A 25 -16.46 13.53 2.85
CA HIS A 25 -16.18 12.96 1.53
C HIS A 25 -14.68 12.64 1.38
N THR A 26 -13.81 13.54 1.83
CA THR A 26 -12.36 13.41 1.57
C THR A 26 -11.66 12.44 2.54
N LYS A 27 -12.22 12.19 3.73
CA LYS A 27 -11.61 11.32 4.75
C LYS A 27 -11.35 9.90 4.24
N VAL A 28 -12.29 9.32 3.49
CA VAL A 28 -12.14 7.97 2.93
C VAL A 28 -11.08 7.96 1.83
N HIS A 29 -11.06 8.96 0.95
CA HIS A 29 -10.05 9.07 -0.10
C HIS A 29 -8.65 9.24 0.49
N PHE A 30 -8.48 10.03 1.56
CA PHE A 30 -7.19 10.15 2.25
C PHE A 30 -6.74 8.84 2.92
N GLY A 31 -7.67 8.07 3.49
CA GLY A 31 -7.38 6.74 4.02
C GLY A 31 -6.91 5.77 2.93
N ALA A 32 -7.60 5.75 1.79
CA ALA A 32 -7.23 4.93 0.64
C ALA A 32 -5.86 5.34 0.06
N MET A 33 -5.58 6.64 -0.09
CA MET A 33 -4.28 7.15 -0.54
C MET A 33 -3.16 6.77 0.42
N SER A 34 -3.39 6.80 1.74
CA SER A 34 -2.42 6.34 2.72
C SER A 34 -2.04 4.88 2.51
N ASN A 35 -3.04 4.01 2.38
CA ASN A 35 -2.81 2.58 2.20
C ASN A 35 -2.07 2.31 0.88
N TRP A 36 -2.44 3.04 -0.18
CA TRP A 36 -1.74 2.99 -1.46
C TRP A 36 -0.25 3.37 -1.35
N PHE A 37 0.06 4.53 -0.75
CA PHE A 37 1.44 4.97 -0.58
C PHE A 37 2.25 4.02 0.30
N SER A 38 1.67 3.47 1.35
CA SER A 38 2.32 2.45 2.19
C SER A 38 2.65 1.18 1.39
N ALA A 39 1.70 0.68 0.59
CA ALA A 39 1.92 -0.48 -0.27
C ALA A 39 3.01 -0.22 -1.34
N ALA A 40 2.95 0.93 -2.01
CA ALA A 40 3.95 1.34 -2.99
C ALA A 40 5.35 1.42 -2.38
N ALA A 41 5.48 2.00 -1.18
CA ALA A 41 6.76 2.11 -0.48
C ALA A 41 7.39 0.74 -0.18
N ILE A 42 6.61 -0.25 0.26
CA ILE A 42 7.10 -1.61 0.52
C ILE A 42 7.64 -2.25 -0.76
N TRP A 43 6.93 -2.10 -1.88
CA TRP A 43 7.37 -2.60 -3.18
C TRP A 43 8.62 -1.89 -3.71
N PHE A 44 8.76 -0.58 -3.46
CA PHE A 44 9.99 0.14 -3.78
C PHE A 44 11.18 -0.37 -2.97
N VAL A 45 11.00 -0.66 -1.68
CA VAL A 45 12.06 -1.27 -0.85
C VAL A 45 12.48 -2.63 -1.40
N LEU A 46 11.53 -3.46 -1.83
CA LEU A 46 11.84 -4.73 -2.51
C LEU A 46 12.62 -4.50 -3.81
N ALA A 47 12.17 -3.58 -4.67
CA ALA A 47 12.82 -3.30 -5.95
C ALA A 47 14.29 -2.85 -5.76
N VAL A 48 14.53 -1.93 -4.83
CA VAL A 48 15.88 -1.48 -4.46
C VAL A 48 16.73 -2.63 -3.90
N SER A 49 16.13 -3.53 -3.11
CA SER A 49 16.83 -4.71 -2.57
C SER A 49 17.24 -5.70 -3.67
N VAL A 50 16.37 -5.91 -4.67
CA VAL A 50 16.66 -6.75 -5.84
C VAL A 50 17.77 -6.14 -6.69
N GLU A 51 17.71 -4.83 -6.96
CA GLU A 51 18.73 -4.12 -7.73
C GLU A 51 20.12 -4.27 -7.10
N ARG A 52 20.22 -4.05 -5.78
CA ARG A 52 21.47 -4.27 -5.03
C ARG A 52 21.99 -5.70 -5.14
N LEU A 53 21.10 -6.70 -5.10
CA LEU A 53 21.49 -8.10 -5.23
C LEU A 53 22.02 -8.43 -6.63
N LEU A 54 21.39 -7.89 -7.68
CA LEU A 54 21.82 -8.09 -9.06
C LEU A 54 23.23 -7.53 -9.31
N ILE A 55 23.53 -6.35 -8.77
CA ILE A 55 24.86 -5.73 -8.84
C ILE A 55 25.92 -6.63 -8.16
N ILE A 56 25.62 -7.16 -6.97
CA ILE A 56 26.58 -7.98 -6.19
C ILE A 56 26.80 -9.37 -6.81
N LYS A 57 25.75 -9.96 -7.40
CA LYS A 57 25.79 -11.30 -7.99
C LYS A 57 26.36 -11.30 -9.42
N PHE A 58 26.08 -10.27 -10.21
CA PHE A 58 26.49 -10.17 -11.61
C PHE A 58 27.10 -8.79 -11.93
N PRO A 59 28.32 -8.51 -11.44
CA PRO A 59 28.96 -7.20 -11.63
C PRO A 59 29.13 -6.80 -13.10
N PHE A 60 29.25 -7.78 -14.01
CA PHE A 60 29.40 -7.53 -15.45
C PHE A 60 28.06 -7.39 -16.20
N ARG A 61 26.97 -7.97 -15.71
CA ARG A 61 25.65 -7.88 -16.37
C ARG A 61 24.87 -6.62 -15.96
N SER A 62 25.14 -6.07 -14.77
CA SER A 62 24.52 -4.79 -14.36
C SER A 62 25.17 -3.56 -15.00
N LEU A 63 26.40 -3.70 -15.54
CA LEU A 63 27.11 -2.60 -16.19
C LEU A 63 26.68 -2.39 -17.66
N ASP A 64 26.24 -3.45 -18.34
CA ASP A 64 26.16 -3.47 -19.80
C ASP A 64 24.87 -2.85 -20.39
N ASN A 65 23.83 -2.61 -19.58
CA ASN A 65 22.63 -1.91 -20.07
C ASN A 65 21.77 -1.32 -18.93
N TYR A 66 22.31 -0.43 -18.09
CA TYR A 66 21.51 0.36 -17.16
C TYR A 66 20.63 1.34 -17.94
N ASN A 67 19.47 0.87 -18.38
CA ASN A 67 18.56 1.66 -19.18
C ASN A 67 17.59 2.38 -18.25
N SER A 68 17.76 3.70 -18.10
CA SER A 68 16.90 4.55 -17.27
C SER A 68 15.40 4.38 -17.59
N ARG A 69 15.07 4.01 -18.84
CA ARG A 69 13.69 3.69 -19.26
C ARG A 69 13.14 2.44 -18.56
N GLN A 70 13.94 1.40 -18.37
CA GLN A 70 13.49 0.20 -17.67
C GLN A 70 13.19 0.48 -16.19
N MET A 71 14.05 1.28 -15.53
CA MET A 71 13.82 1.69 -14.14
C MET A 71 12.52 2.50 -14.00
N LEU A 72 12.28 3.44 -14.91
CA LEU A 72 11.05 4.24 -14.93
C LEU A 72 9.81 3.38 -15.21
N LEU A 73 9.90 2.41 -16.12
CA LEU A 73 8.82 1.46 -16.39
C LEU A 73 8.51 0.59 -15.18
N VAL A 74 9.51 0.08 -14.48
CA VAL A 74 9.32 -0.72 -13.25
C VAL A 74 8.69 0.13 -12.15
N SER A 75 9.18 1.35 -11.92
CA SER A 75 8.63 2.29 -10.94
C SER A 75 7.17 2.64 -11.23
N THR A 76 6.86 2.98 -12.48
CA THR A 76 5.49 3.29 -12.92
C THR A 76 4.59 2.06 -12.79
N GLY A 77 5.10 0.88 -13.15
CA GLY A 77 4.39 -0.39 -12.99
C GLY A 77 4.03 -0.69 -11.53
N ILE A 78 4.95 -0.47 -10.60
CA ILE A 78 4.69 -0.63 -9.15
C ILE A 78 3.59 0.33 -8.69
N LEU A 79 3.64 1.60 -9.08
CA LEU A 79 2.63 2.59 -8.71
C LEU A 79 1.24 2.21 -9.22
N VAL A 80 1.13 1.82 -10.50
CA VAL A 80 -0.15 1.42 -11.11
C VAL A 80 -0.67 0.12 -10.50
N ALA A 81 0.19 -0.89 -10.33
CA ALA A 81 -0.22 -2.17 -9.75
C ALA A 81 -0.71 -2.00 -8.31
N THR A 82 0.02 -1.26 -7.48
CA THR A 82 -0.39 -0.99 -6.09
C THR A 82 -1.62 -0.09 -6.02
N PHE A 83 -1.81 0.83 -6.96
CA PHE A 83 -3.01 1.65 -7.05
C PHE A 83 -4.24 0.79 -7.36
N LEU A 84 -4.16 -0.08 -8.37
CA LEU A 84 -5.23 -1.02 -8.69
C LEU A 84 -5.53 -1.94 -7.51
N LEU A 85 -4.48 -2.45 -6.86
CA LEU A 85 -4.61 -3.34 -5.71
C LEU A 85 -5.26 -2.66 -4.50
N THR A 86 -5.15 -1.34 -4.35
CA THR A 86 -5.71 -0.58 -3.21
C THR A 86 -6.97 0.22 -3.56
N SER A 87 -7.31 0.29 -4.85
CA SER A 87 -8.49 0.98 -5.37
C SER A 87 -9.81 0.43 -4.81
N TYR A 88 -9.86 -0.85 -4.42
CA TYR A 88 -11.03 -1.44 -3.73
C TYR A 88 -11.38 -0.67 -2.45
N HIS A 89 -10.40 -0.07 -1.78
CA HIS A 89 -10.60 0.69 -0.54
C HIS A 89 -11.43 1.97 -0.79
N HIS A 90 -11.35 2.52 -2.00
CA HIS A 90 -12.14 3.67 -2.46
C HIS A 90 -13.62 3.32 -2.69
N VAL A 91 -13.92 2.06 -2.97
CA VAL A 91 -15.29 1.55 -3.21
C VAL A 91 -15.86 0.87 -1.96
N SER A 92 -15.00 0.46 -1.03
CA SER A 92 -15.38 -0.31 0.16
C SER A 92 -16.15 0.46 1.24
N HIS A 93 -16.15 1.79 1.21
CA HIS A 93 -16.82 2.63 2.20
C HIS A 93 -17.79 3.60 1.54
N THR A 94 -19.07 3.46 1.83
CA THR A 94 -20.08 4.48 1.50
C THR A 94 -20.34 5.32 2.74
N CYS A 95 -20.02 6.62 2.64
CA CYS A 95 -20.38 7.58 3.67
C CYS A 95 -21.73 8.20 3.34
N MET A 96 -22.69 8.06 4.24
CA MET A 96 -23.96 8.79 4.18
C MET A 96 -23.88 9.96 5.14
N THR A 97 -24.28 11.13 4.65
CA THR A 97 -24.43 12.35 5.45
C THR A 97 -25.91 12.72 5.50
N TRP A 98 -26.37 13.19 6.66
CA TRP A 98 -27.71 13.72 6.83
C TRP A 98 -27.69 14.98 7.70
N TYR A 99 -28.63 15.88 7.44
CA TYR A 99 -28.81 17.09 8.22
C TYR A 99 -29.63 16.79 9.48
N VAL A 100 -29.14 17.23 10.62
CA VAL A 100 -29.80 17.15 11.92
C VAL A 100 -30.01 18.58 12.45
N CYS A 101 -30.97 18.76 13.37
CA CYS A 101 -31.30 20.05 13.98
C CYS A 101 -31.67 21.14 12.95
N SER A 102 -32.82 20.96 12.27
CA SER A 102 -33.37 21.96 11.33
C SER A 102 -32.40 22.47 10.25
N GLY A 103 -31.44 21.64 9.83
CA GLY A 103 -30.47 22.00 8.77
C GLY A 103 -29.12 22.53 9.28
N ASN A 104 -28.96 22.79 10.58
CA ASN A 104 -27.74 23.39 11.12
C ASN A 104 -26.60 22.40 11.41
N GLN A 105 -26.85 21.08 11.48
CA GLN A 105 -25.83 20.11 11.90
C GLN A 105 -25.60 18.96 10.90
N LEU A 106 -24.42 18.97 10.28
CA LEU A 106 -23.79 18.02 9.35
C LEU A 106 -23.39 16.62 9.85
N ILE A 107 -24.26 15.67 10.25
CA ILE A 107 -23.78 14.36 10.75
C ILE A 107 -23.52 13.38 9.60
N GLY A 108 -22.36 12.71 9.60
CA GLY A 108 -22.01 11.70 8.61
C GLY A 108 -21.52 10.41 9.28
N LEU A 109 -22.04 9.28 8.84
CA LEU A 109 -21.53 7.95 9.21
C LEU A 109 -21.02 7.24 7.95
N CYS A 110 -19.81 6.69 8.05
CA CYS A 110 -19.24 5.85 7.02
C CYS A 110 -19.47 4.39 7.40
N TYR A 111 -20.35 3.72 6.65
CA TYR A 111 -20.56 2.29 6.80
C TYR A 111 -19.60 1.55 5.88
N SER A 112 -19.00 0.46 6.37
CA SER A 112 -18.27 -0.45 5.50
C SER A 112 -19.26 -1.28 4.70
N ASN A 113 -19.04 -1.35 3.39
CA ASN A 113 -19.82 -2.20 2.47
C ASN A 113 -19.58 -3.70 2.72
N ALA A 114 -18.59 -4.05 3.56
CA ALA A 114 -18.35 -5.41 4.01
C ALA A 114 -19.34 -5.91 5.08
N LEU A 115 -20.14 -5.03 5.72
CA LEU A 115 -21.16 -5.45 6.69
C LEU A 115 -22.51 -5.77 6.01
N GLU A 116 -23.17 -6.84 6.46
CA GLU A 116 -24.53 -7.21 5.99
C GLU A 116 -25.59 -6.19 6.33
N LYS A 117 -25.40 -5.49 7.44
CA LYS A 117 -26.41 -4.60 8.02
C LYS A 117 -25.74 -3.30 8.45
N TRP A 118 -26.33 -2.19 8.04
CA TRP A 118 -26.02 -0.86 8.58
C TRP A 118 -26.92 -0.63 9.78
N GLY A 119 -26.49 -1.13 10.95
CA GLY A 119 -27.30 -1.13 12.16
C GLY A 119 -28.59 -1.93 11.98
N LYS A 120 -29.74 -1.25 11.88
CA LYS A 120 -31.06 -1.88 11.68
C LYS A 120 -31.48 -2.03 10.21
N ARG A 121 -30.74 -1.46 9.25
CA ARG A 121 -31.08 -1.52 7.82
C ARG A 121 -30.23 -2.56 7.09
N PRO A 122 -30.82 -3.39 6.20
CA PRO A 122 -30.03 -4.26 5.33
C PRO A 122 -29.20 -3.41 4.36
N ASN A 123 -27.95 -3.80 4.15
CA ASN A 123 -27.06 -3.13 3.21
C ASN A 123 -27.58 -3.33 1.76
N PRO A 124 -27.77 -2.27 0.94
CA PRO A 124 -28.21 -2.41 -0.45
C PRO A 124 -27.14 -2.99 -1.38
N THR A 125 -25.93 -3.26 -0.88
CA THR A 125 -24.81 -3.78 -1.67
C THR A 125 -25.04 -5.25 -2.04
N SER A 126 -24.79 -5.60 -3.31
CA SER A 126 -24.95 -6.98 -3.78
C SER A 126 -23.98 -7.95 -3.06
N ALA A 127 -24.42 -9.20 -2.84
CA ALA A 127 -23.61 -10.22 -2.15
C ALA A 127 -22.27 -10.49 -2.86
N LEU A 128 -22.25 -10.39 -4.19
CA LEU A 128 -21.04 -10.54 -5.02
C LEU A 128 -20.02 -9.43 -4.76
N THR A 129 -20.47 -8.17 -4.69
CA THR A 129 -19.59 -7.03 -4.39
C THR A 129 -19.01 -7.15 -2.98
N ARG A 130 -19.79 -7.68 -2.03
CA ARG A 130 -19.34 -7.90 -0.66
C ARG A 130 -18.25 -8.97 -0.57
N GLN A 131 -18.44 -10.12 -1.21
CA GLN A 131 -17.40 -11.17 -1.28
C GLN A 131 -16.14 -10.66 -1.98
N TRP A 132 -16.29 -9.87 -3.04
CA TRP A 132 -15.15 -9.27 -3.74
C TRP A 132 -14.37 -8.28 -2.86
N ILE A 133 -15.05 -7.48 -2.01
CA ILE A 133 -14.39 -6.57 -1.06
C ILE A 133 -13.63 -7.35 0.01
N GLU A 134 -14.23 -8.39 0.61
CA GLU A 134 -13.57 -9.23 1.62
C GLU A 134 -12.34 -9.94 1.03
N ALA A 135 -12.47 -10.51 -0.18
CA ALA A 135 -11.37 -11.11 -0.91
C ALA A 135 -10.26 -10.08 -1.22
N SER A 136 -10.62 -8.86 -1.62
CA SER A 136 -9.65 -7.80 -1.94
C SER A 136 -8.84 -7.34 -0.73
N VAL A 137 -9.46 -7.28 0.46
CA VAL A 137 -8.75 -6.99 1.72
C VAL A 137 -7.70 -8.06 2.01
N PHE A 138 -8.09 -9.33 1.88
CA PHE A 138 -7.18 -10.45 2.08
C PHE A 138 -6.03 -10.44 1.06
N MET A 139 -6.37 -10.26 -0.23
CA MET A 139 -5.38 -10.16 -1.31
C MET A 139 -4.42 -8.99 -1.08
N ASN A 140 -4.89 -7.82 -0.63
CA ASN A 140 -4.02 -6.70 -0.31
C ASN A 140 -3.05 -7.04 0.83
N ALA A 141 -3.50 -7.68 1.91
CA ALA A 141 -2.61 -8.08 3.01
C ALA A 141 -1.51 -9.06 2.53
N VAL A 142 -1.88 -10.03 1.69
CA VAL A 142 -0.93 -11.03 1.17
C VAL A 142 0.03 -10.42 0.15
N PHE A 143 -0.46 -9.70 -0.85
CA PHE A 143 0.35 -9.23 -1.96
C PHE A 143 1.07 -7.90 -1.68
N ALA A 144 0.48 -6.99 -0.90
CA ALA A 144 1.11 -5.71 -0.59
C ALA A 144 2.13 -5.79 0.55
N VAL A 145 1.97 -6.74 1.48
CA VAL A 145 2.81 -6.84 2.69
C VAL A 145 3.55 -8.16 2.76
N LEU A 146 2.82 -9.28 2.82
CA LEU A 146 3.40 -10.59 3.13
C LEU A 146 4.44 -11.00 2.06
N LEU A 147 4.04 -10.98 0.79
CA LEU A 147 4.88 -11.38 -0.34
C LEU A 147 6.18 -10.57 -0.44
N PRO A 148 6.18 -9.22 -0.47
CA PRO A 148 7.41 -8.46 -0.57
C PRO A 148 8.32 -8.62 0.65
N VAL A 149 7.78 -8.75 1.86
CA VAL A 149 8.59 -9.01 3.06
C VAL A 149 9.31 -10.36 2.98
N PHE A 150 8.59 -11.43 2.59
CA PHE A 150 9.21 -12.73 2.38
C PHE A 150 10.26 -12.70 1.27
N ALA A 151 9.98 -12.01 0.16
CA ALA A 151 10.94 -11.86 -0.93
C ALA A 151 12.22 -11.15 -0.47
N VAL A 152 12.12 -10.04 0.27
CA VAL A 152 13.28 -9.35 0.85
C VAL A 152 14.09 -10.29 1.76
N ALA A 153 13.43 -11.06 2.63
CA ALA A 153 14.10 -12.02 3.52
C ALA A 153 14.87 -13.10 2.74
N LEU A 154 14.25 -13.70 1.72
CA LEU A 154 14.88 -14.71 0.88
C LEU A 154 16.06 -14.16 0.07
N LEU A 155 15.93 -12.93 -0.45
CA LEU A 155 17.00 -12.24 -1.17
C LEU A 155 18.21 -11.99 -0.25
N ASN A 156 17.96 -11.49 0.96
CA ASN A 156 19.02 -11.24 1.95
C ASN A 156 19.74 -12.54 2.37
N ILE A 157 19.00 -13.63 2.62
CA ILE A 157 19.60 -14.94 2.94
C ILE A 157 20.44 -15.46 1.77
N SER A 158 19.94 -15.34 0.55
CA SER A 158 20.66 -15.75 -0.66
C SER A 158 21.98 -14.99 -0.84
N LEU A 159 21.97 -13.70 -0.54
CA LEU A 159 23.15 -12.83 -0.60
C LEU A 159 24.22 -13.26 0.42
N VAL A 160 23.83 -13.51 1.68
CA VAL A 160 24.76 -13.99 2.72
C VAL A 160 25.37 -15.33 2.35
N ARG A 161 24.57 -16.27 1.83
CA ARG A 161 25.07 -17.57 1.37
C ARG A 161 26.08 -17.42 0.23
N LEU A 162 25.81 -16.51 -0.71
CA LEU A 162 26.69 -16.25 -1.85
C LEU A 162 28.01 -15.58 -1.41
N LEU A 163 27.97 -14.64 -0.48
CA LEU A 163 29.17 -14.04 0.12
C LEU A 163 30.00 -15.08 0.87
N LYS A 164 29.35 -15.93 1.68
CA LYS A 164 30.04 -17.00 2.41
C LYS A 164 30.75 -17.98 1.47
N LYS A 165 30.11 -18.34 0.35
CA LYS A 165 30.70 -19.22 -0.67
C LYS A 165 31.93 -18.58 -1.32
N ARG A 166 31.84 -17.31 -1.75
CA ARG A 166 32.98 -16.58 -2.35
C ARG A 166 34.18 -16.47 -1.40
N ASN A 167 33.95 -16.08 -0.14
CA ASN A 167 35.03 -15.97 0.84
C ASN A 167 35.72 -17.31 1.13
N SER A 168 34.97 -18.41 1.12
CA SER A 168 35.54 -19.76 1.29
C SER A 168 36.41 -20.16 0.10
N GLU A 169 35.96 -19.87 -1.12
CA GLU A 169 36.71 -20.17 -2.35
C GLU A 169 38.00 -19.35 -2.44
N GLU A 170 37.97 -18.05 -2.10
CA GLU A 170 39.17 -17.21 -2.00
C GLU A 170 40.17 -17.78 -0.99
N SER A 171 39.72 -18.21 0.19
CA SER A 171 40.60 -18.76 1.23
C SER A 171 41.33 -20.04 0.78
N THR A 172 40.64 -20.95 0.07
CA THR A 172 41.26 -22.15 -0.51
C THR A 172 42.21 -21.84 -1.67
N ASN A 173 41.89 -20.84 -2.51
CA ASN A 173 42.80 -20.42 -3.58
C ASN A 173 44.10 -19.80 -3.03
N PHE A 174 44.03 -19.10 -1.90
CA PHE A 174 45.23 -18.61 -1.21
C PHE A 174 46.08 -19.76 -0.68
N LEU A 175 45.48 -20.79 -0.09
CA LEU A 175 46.21 -21.97 0.43
C LEU A 175 46.80 -22.86 -0.67
N SER A 176 46.20 -22.90 -1.86
CA SER A 176 46.74 -23.66 -3.01
C SER A 176 47.94 -22.97 -3.69
N LYS A 177 48.19 -21.70 -3.37
CA LYS A 177 49.22 -20.88 -4.02
C LYS A 177 50.53 -20.79 -3.22
N TYR A 178 50.54 -21.36 -2.01
CA TYR A 178 51.70 -21.54 -1.13
C TYR A 178 51.99 -23.03 -0.96
#